data_AF-A0A0Z8TWE7-F1
#
_entry.id   AF-A0A0Z8TWE7-F1
#
_cell.length_a   1.000
_cell.length_b   1.000
_cell.length_c   1.000
_cell.angle_alpha   90.00
_cell.angle_beta   90.00
_cell.angle_gamma   90.00
#
_symmetry.space_group_name_H-M   'P 1'
#
loop_
_entity.id
_entity.type
_entity.pdbx_description
1 polymer ?
#
loop_
_entity_poly.entity_id
_entity_poly.type
_entity_poly.pdbx_seq_one_letter_code
_entity_poly.pdbx_strand_id
1 'polypeptide(L)'
;MKLRKVSFILVTFVIGLLSLSSVKAETSMFVPVGQQNVPGVKVAPFRTGSDSIHVHVGSFGYVTTYINGERLKVEPIKHELKCPNYTTENCQTKEWYTSGERADGSGDYVVKLNKKLEEGDVVTLKFADDGNLYFGQLVYKSEKKRVEQNQKEQEDEYADALFKRSIEEEENKTWRDRIKDTFQDAWWNFKGWWNS
;
A
#
# COMPACT_ATOMS: atom_id res chain seq x y z
N MET A 1 -50.11 -11.55 -48.34
CA MET A 1 -49.41 -12.85 -48.41
C MET A 1 -48.00 -12.64 -47.86
N LYS A 2 -47.67 -13.43 -46.82
CA LYS A 2 -46.38 -13.67 -46.13
C LYS A 2 -45.09 -13.04 -46.72
N LEU A 3 -44.28 -12.40 -45.87
CA LEU A 3 -43.01 -12.93 -45.29
C LEU A 3 -42.33 -11.81 -44.45
N ARG A 4 -42.31 -11.93 -43.11
CA ARG A 4 -41.14 -12.29 -42.26
C ARG A 4 -40.08 -11.15 -42.18
N LYS A 5 -40.04 -10.34 -41.11
CA LYS A 5 -39.27 -10.54 -39.84
C LYS A 5 -37.87 -11.11 -40.07
N VAL A 6 -36.86 -10.52 -39.39
CA VAL A 6 -35.39 -10.76 -39.38
C VAL A 6 -34.67 -9.62 -40.13
N SER A 7 -33.92 -8.70 -39.50
CA SER A 7 -32.74 -8.91 -38.64
C SER A 7 -32.55 -7.77 -37.63
N PHE A 8 -32.42 -8.10 -36.34
CA PHE A 8 -31.94 -7.17 -35.29
C PHE A 8 -30.99 -7.88 -34.32
N ILE A 9 -30.17 -8.82 -34.80
CA ILE A 9 -29.21 -9.55 -33.95
C ILE A 9 -27.87 -9.61 -34.66
N LEU A 10 -27.06 -8.54 -34.53
CA LEU A 10 -25.64 -8.58 -34.86
C LEU A 10 -24.82 -7.43 -34.22
N VAL A 11 -25.16 -7.01 -33.00
CA VAL A 11 -24.34 -6.04 -32.24
C VAL A 11 -23.90 -6.58 -30.87
N THR A 12 -24.41 -7.71 -30.41
CA THR A 12 -24.10 -8.25 -29.07
C THR A 12 -22.89 -9.19 -29.01
N PHE A 13 -22.20 -9.46 -30.12
CA PHE A 13 -21.11 -10.45 -30.13
C PHE A 13 -19.68 -9.88 -29.99
N VAL A 14 -19.52 -8.55 -29.83
CA VAL A 14 -18.17 -7.94 -29.64
C VAL A 14 -17.85 -7.68 -28.17
N ILE A 15 -18.85 -7.60 -27.27
CA ILE A 15 -18.61 -7.35 -25.84
C ILE A 15 -18.25 -8.65 -25.07
N GLY A 16 -18.60 -9.82 -25.62
CA GLY A 16 -18.34 -11.12 -24.98
C GLY A 16 -16.92 -11.68 -25.14
N LEU A 17 -16.06 -11.05 -25.95
CA LEU A 17 -14.71 -11.55 -26.24
C LEU A 17 -13.58 -10.80 -25.51
N LEU A 18 -13.90 -9.76 -24.74
CA LEU A 18 -12.92 -9.09 -23.87
C LEU A 18 -12.83 -9.69 -22.46
N SER A 19 -13.69 -10.65 -22.10
CA SER A 19 -13.74 -11.25 -20.77
C SER A 19 -12.86 -12.50 -20.58
N LEU A 20 -12.02 -12.83 -21.58
CA LEU A 20 -11.05 -13.93 -21.48
C LEU A 20 -9.59 -13.45 -21.58
N SER A 21 -9.31 -12.20 -21.22
CA SER A 21 -7.98 -11.91 -20.67
C SER A 21 -7.89 -12.70 -19.37
N SER A 22 -7.26 -13.88 -19.45
CA SER A 22 -6.66 -14.53 -18.29
C SER A 22 -6.00 -13.42 -17.48
N VAL A 23 -6.58 -13.10 -16.32
CA VAL A 23 -6.01 -12.13 -15.39
C VAL A 23 -4.74 -12.80 -14.88
N LYS A 24 -3.68 -12.68 -15.66
CA LYS A 24 -2.33 -12.88 -15.16
C LYS A 24 -2.20 -11.79 -14.11
N ALA A 25 -2.35 -12.17 -12.84
CA ALA A 25 -2.24 -11.25 -11.72
C ALA A 25 -0.96 -10.44 -11.95
N GLU A 26 -1.12 -9.16 -12.29
CA GLU A 26 0.00 -8.25 -12.43
C GLU A 26 0.66 -8.19 -11.06
N THR A 27 1.82 -8.82 -10.95
CA THR A 27 2.56 -8.85 -9.68
C THR A 27 3.12 -7.46 -9.45
N SER A 28 2.42 -6.65 -8.66
CA SER A 28 2.86 -5.31 -8.30
C SER A 28 4.01 -5.37 -7.28
N MET A 29 5.00 -4.51 -7.45
CA MET A 29 6.08 -4.38 -6.46
C MET A 29 5.58 -3.63 -5.23
N PHE A 30 6.12 -3.99 -4.07
CA PHE A 30 5.94 -3.21 -2.86
C PHE A 30 7.04 -2.14 -2.78
N VAL A 31 6.62 -0.89 -2.64
CA VAL A 31 7.52 0.26 -2.57
C VAL A 31 7.37 1.00 -1.24
N PRO A 32 8.47 1.56 -0.70
CA PRO A 32 8.42 2.29 0.55
C PRO A 32 7.64 3.61 0.40
N VAL A 33 6.84 3.93 1.40
CA VAL A 33 6.00 5.12 1.50
C VAL A 33 6.47 6.00 2.65
N GLY A 34 6.65 7.30 2.38
CA GLY A 34 7.28 8.23 3.31
C GLY A 34 8.79 7.99 3.38
N GLN A 35 9.26 7.44 4.50
CA GLN A 35 10.68 7.16 4.70
C GLN A 35 11.18 6.09 3.72
N GLN A 36 12.19 6.44 2.90
CA GLN A 36 12.70 5.59 1.83
C GLN A 36 13.81 4.64 2.29
N ASN A 37 14.53 4.98 3.35
CA ASN A 37 15.64 4.18 3.86
C ASN A 37 15.79 4.32 5.38
N VAL A 38 16.44 3.34 6.00
CA VAL A 38 16.92 3.39 7.39
C VAL A 38 18.42 3.06 7.33
N PRO A 39 19.31 3.86 7.94
CA PRO A 39 20.75 3.58 7.93
C PRO A 39 21.07 2.17 8.42
N GLY A 40 21.96 1.48 7.70
CA GLY A 40 22.36 0.11 8.05
C GLY A 40 21.34 -0.98 7.69
N VAL A 41 20.17 -0.61 7.16
CA VAL A 41 19.12 -1.57 6.77
C VAL A 41 19.00 -1.69 5.26
N LYS A 42 18.89 -2.92 4.76
CA LYS A 42 18.54 -3.22 3.37
C LYS A 42 17.40 -4.22 3.33
N VAL A 43 16.33 -3.88 2.64
CA VAL A 43 15.20 -4.79 2.41
C VAL A 43 15.22 -5.19 0.95
N ALA A 44 15.27 -6.50 0.66
CA ALA A 44 15.23 -6.98 -0.71
C ALA A 44 13.87 -6.66 -1.34
N PRO A 45 13.81 -6.37 -2.65
CA PRO A 45 12.53 -6.13 -3.33
C PRO A 45 11.58 -7.32 -3.19
N PHE A 46 10.32 -7.05 -2.89
CA PHE A 46 9.25 -8.05 -2.79
C PHE A 46 7.98 -7.56 -3.49
N ARG A 47 7.06 -8.48 -3.78
CA ARG A 47 5.90 -8.22 -4.65
C ARG A 47 4.65 -8.93 -4.16
N THR A 48 3.51 -8.59 -4.76
CA THR A 48 2.28 -9.36 -4.58
C THR A 48 2.54 -10.84 -4.85
N GLY A 49 2.08 -11.71 -3.95
CA GLY A 49 2.29 -13.14 -3.98
C GLY A 49 3.54 -13.63 -3.23
N SER A 50 4.44 -12.74 -2.79
CA SER A 50 5.57 -13.11 -1.93
C SER A 50 5.07 -13.71 -0.61
N ASP A 51 5.74 -14.76 -0.14
CA ASP A 51 5.52 -15.45 1.14
C ASP A 51 6.63 -15.16 2.16
N SER A 52 7.64 -14.40 1.76
CA SER A 52 8.80 -14.07 2.56
C SER A 52 9.42 -12.74 2.14
N ILE A 53 10.11 -12.10 3.08
CA ILE A 53 10.82 -10.83 2.87
C ILE A 53 12.23 -10.97 3.45
N HIS A 54 13.23 -10.71 2.62
CA HIS A 54 14.63 -10.74 3.04
C HIS A 54 15.05 -9.35 3.53
N VAL A 55 15.65 -9.32 4.72
CA VAL A 55 16.06 -8.09 5.40
C VAL A 55 17.47 -8.25 5.92
N HIS A 56 18.29 -7.24 5.73
CA HIS A 56 19.58 -7.07 6.36
C HIS A 56 19.48 -5.89 7.33
N VAL A 57 19.73 -6.10 8.63
CA VAL A 57 19.52 -5.10 9.71
C VAL A 57 20.75 -4.90 10.60
N GLY A 58 21.87 -5.52 10.24
CA GLY A 58 23.08 -5.59 11.06
C GLY A 58 23.07 -6.81 11.98
N SER A 59 24.27 -7.27 12.38
CA SER A 59 24.45 -8.49 13.18
C SER A 59 23.52 -8.49 14.37
N PHE A 60 22.71 -9.54 14.49
CA PHE A 60 21.83 -9.77 15.62
C PHE A 60 20.73 -8.71 15.86
N GLY A 61 20.49 -7.81 14.90
CA GLY A 61 19.36 -6.88 14.97
C GLY A 61 18.01 -7.59 14.91
N TYR A 62 16.95 -6.87 15.25
CA TYR A 62 15.59 -7.39 15.31
C TYR A 62 14.72 -6.75 14.23
N VAL A 63 13.86 -7.56 13.62
CA VAL A 63 12.89 -7.13 12.61
C VAL A 63 11.49 -7.52 13.06
N THR A 64 10.73 -6.57 13.59
CA THR A 64 9.33 -6.78 13.92
C THR A 64 8.46 -6.39 12.73
N THR A 65 7.65 -7.33 12.24
CA THR A 65 6.82 -7.15 11.05
C THR A 65 5.35 -6.98 11.42
N TYR A 66 4.67 -6.04 10.73
CA TYR A 66 3.23 -5.86 10.79
C TYR A 66 2.64 -5.92 9.39
N ILE A 67 1.49 -6.58 9.24
CA ILE A 67 0.70 -6.61 8.01
C ILE A 67 -0.66 -5.99 8.32
N ASN A 68 -1.02 -4.91 7.63
CA ASN A 68 -2.26 -4.15 7.87
C ASN A 68 -2.43 -3.69 9.34
N GLY A 69 -1.33 -3.44 10.05
CA GLY A 69 -1.34 -3.04 11.46
C GLY A 69 -1.32 -4.21 12.45
N GLU A 70 -1.49 -5.45 11.99
CA GLU A 70 -1.40 -6.64 12.85
C GLU A 70 0.03 -7.14 12.93
N ARG A 71 0.55 -7.34 14.16
CA ARG A 71 1.89 -7.87 14.37
C ARG A 71 1.94 -9.34 13.94
N LEU A 72 2.90 -9.66 13.09
CA LEU A 72 3.24 -11.04 12.75
C LEU A 72 3.84 -11.73 13.98
N LYS A 73 3.20 -12.79 14.45
CA LYS A 73 3.73 -13.60 15.57
C LYS A 73 4.79 -14.55 15.04
N VAL A 74 5.99 -14.48 15.60
CA VAL A 74 7.12 -15.37 15.26
C VAL A 74 7.56 -16.11 16.51
N GLU A 75 7.65 -17.43 16.41
CA GLU A 75 8.06 -18.28 17.53
C GLU A 75 9.57 -18.17 17.80
N PRO A 76 10.00 -18.24 19.07
CA PRO A 76 11.42 -18.30 19.42
C PRO A 76 12.14 -19.50 18.78
N ILE A 77 13.39 -19.31 18.41
CA ILE A 77 14.24 -20.36 17.84
C ILE A 77 14.98 -21.06 18.98
N LYS A 78 14.81 -22.37 19.09
CA LYS A 78 15.56 -23.22 20.02
C LYS A 78 16.93 -23.55 19.43
N HIS A 79 17.97 -23.34 20.22
CA HIS A 79 19.33 -23.77 19.93
C HIS A 79 19.73 -24.90 20.87
N GLU A 80 20.45 -25.88 20.35
CA GLU A 80 20.95 -27.02 21.12
C GLU A 80 22.43 -27.24 20.77
N LEU A 81 23.29 -27.18 21.78
CA LEU A 81 24.68 -27.57 21.66
C LEU A 81 24.87 -28.95 22.28
N LYS A 82 24.93 -29.96 21.42
CA LYS A 82 25.15 -31.35 21.81
C LYS A 82 26.59 -31.61 22.20
N CYS A 83 26.76 -32.48 23.18
CA CYS A 83 28.06 -32.97 23.60
C CYS A 83 28.73 -33.80 22.49
N PRO A 84 30.05 -33.66 22.30
CA PRO A 84 30.80 -34.58 21.44
C PRO A 84 30.72 -36.02 21.99
N ASN A 85 30.59 -37.00 21.09
CA ASN A 85 30.42 -38.42 21.43
C ASN A 85 31.59 -39.05 22.21
N TYR A 86 32.74 -38.38 22.32
CA TYR A 86 33.96 -38.90 22.94
C TYR A 86 34.26 -38.35 24.34
N THR A 87 33.41 -37.48 24.89
CA THR A 87 33.55 -36.92 26.24
C THR A 87 32.57 -37.59 27.20
N THR A 88 33.09 -38.39 28.14
CA THR A 88 32.28 -39.20 29.07
C THR A 88 32.13 -38.61 30.47
N GLU A 89 32.81 -37.51 30.81
CA GLU A 89 32.70 -36.91 32.15
C GLU A 89 32.31 -35.42 32.07
N ASN A 90 31.15 -35.09 32.65
CA ASN A 90 30.63 -33.74 32.89
C ASN A 90 30.18 -32.89 31.67
N CYS A 91 29.98 -33.48 30.49
CA CYS A 91 29.38 -32.73 29.38
C CYS A 91 27.85 -32.67 29.50
N GLN A 92 27.30 -31.45 29.63
CA GLN A 92 25.86 -31.21 29.62
C GLN A 92 25.45 -30.54 28.31
N THR A 93 24.41 -31.07 27.66
CA THR A 93 23.77 -30.41 26.51
C THR A 93 23.26 -29.04 26.96
N LYS A 94 23.65 -28.00 26.24
CA LYS A 94 23.16 -26.64 26.50
C LYS A 94 22.03 -26.34 25.53
N GLU A 95 20.91 -25.90 26.07
CA GLU A 95 19.77 -25.43 25.31
C GLU A 95 19.47 -23.97 25.66
N TRP A 96 19.21 -23.14 24.66
CA TRP A 96 18.76 -21.77 24.86
C TRP A 96 17.83 -21.35 23.73
N TYR A 97 17.07 -20.29 23.96
CA TYR A 97 16.15 -19.73 22.98
C TYR A 97 16.62 -18.34 22.56
N THR A 98 16.47 -18.03 21.28
CA THR A 98 16.58 -16.66 20.76
C THR A 98 15.23 -16.23 20.20
N SER A 99 14.99 -14.92 20.12
CA SER A 99 13.80 -14.43 19.41
C SER A 99 13.80 -14.92 17.97
N GLY A 100 12.63 -15.31 17.47
CA GLY A 100 12.45 -15.63 16.06
C GLY A 100 12.46 -14.41 15.13
N GLU A 101 12.42 -13.20 15.70
CA GLU A 101 12.52 -11.92 14.98
C GLU A 101 13.98 -11.42 14.86
N ARG A 102 14.95 -12.20 15.38
CA ARG A 102 16.37 -11.80 15.44
C ARG A 102 17.11 -12.27 14.19
N ALA A 103 17.90 -11.37 13.60
CA ALA A 103 18.83 -11.67 12.53
C ALA A 103 20.00 -12.53 13.01
N ASP A 104 20.68 -13.18 12.06
CA ASP A 104 21.87 -13.96 12.34
C ASP A 104 23.12 -13.06 12.58
N GLY A 105 24.29 -13.70 12.73
CA GLY A 105 25.56 -12.99 12.94
C GLY A 105 26.04 -12.19 11.72
N SER A 106 25.53 -12.49 10.52
CA SER A 106 25.74 -11.65 9.32
C SER A 106 24.78 -10.47 9.29
N GLY A 107 23.72 -10.48 10.10
CA GLY A 107 22.67 -9.49 10.10
C GLY A 107 21.58 -9.74 9.07
N ASP A 108 21.56 -10.93 8.48
CA ASP A 108 20.54 -11.36 7.55
C ASP A 108 19.37 -12.01 8.30
N TYR A 109 18.16 -11.70 7.84
CA TYR A 109 16.92 -12.20 8.39
C TYR A 109 15.90 -12.44 7.29
N VAL A 110 15.13 -13.52 7.42
CA VAL A 110 14.03 -13.84 6.50
C VAL A 110 12.73 -13.81 7.27
N VAL A 111 11.93 -12.78 7.02
CA VAL A 111 10.56 -12.69 7.52
C VAL A 111 9.74 -13.73 6.77
N LYS A 112 9.22 -14.74 7.47
CA LYS A 112 8.26 -15.71 6.90
C LYS A 112 6.84 -15.22 7.11
N LEU A 113 6.09 -15.01 6.04
CA LEU A 113 4.73 -14.48 6.11
C LEU A 113 3.71 -15.60 6.32
N ASN A 114 2.71 -15.37 7.15
CA ASN A 114 1.63 -16.34 7.38
C ASN A 114 0.67 -16.46 6.19
N LYS A 115 0.64 -15.44 5.33
CA LYS A 115 -0.12 -15.40 4.08
C LYS A 115 0.73 -14.78 2.97
N LYS A 116 0.40 -15.10 1.72
CA LYS A 116 0.97 -14.41 0.57
C LYS A 116 0.50 -12.96 0.55
N LEU A 117 1.38 -12.04 0.16
CA LEU A 117 1.04 -10.62 0.09
C LEU A 117 0.02 -10.33 -1.00
N GLU A 118 -1.00 -9.56 -0.64
CA GLU A 118 -2.03 -9.07 -1.56
C GLU A 118 -1.80 -7.60 -1.89
N GLU A 119 -2.33 -7.13 -3.02
CA GLU A 119 -2.12 -5.75 -3.49
C GLU A 119 -2.64 -4.69 -2.51
N GLY A 120 -3.68 -5.04 -1.72
CA GLY A 120 -4.24 -4.18 -0.69
C GLY A 120 -3.42 -4.10 0.60
N ASP A 121 -2.44 -5.00 0.80
CA ASP A 121 -1.70 -5.10 2.05
C ASP A 121 -0.77 -3.89 2.26
N VAL A 122 -0.56 -3.56 3.53
CA VAL A 122 0.43 -2.59 3.99
C VAL A 122 1.41 -3.32 4.89
N VAL A 123 2.69 -3.34 4.51
CA VAL A 123 3.74 -4.04 5.26
C VAL A 123 4.55 -3.00 6.01
N THR A 124 4.63 -3.13 7.34
CA THR A 124 5.47 -2.27 8.18
C THR A 124 6.56 -3.11 8.82
N LEU A 125 7.81 -2.74 8.59
CA LEU A 125 8.99 -3.34 9.20
C LEU A 125 9.57 -2.36 10.21
N LYS A 126 9.72 -2.79 11.46
CA LYS A 126 10.37 -2.03 12.53
C LYS A 126 11.71 -2.68 12.87
N PHE A 127 12.73 -1.86 13.06
CA PHE A 127 14.11 -2.30 13.26
C PHE A 127 14.62 -1.87 14.64
N ALA A 128 15.26 -2.80 15.33
CA ALA A 128 15.96 -2.56 16.58
C ALA A 128 17.33 -3.25 16.58
N ASP A 129 18.29 -2.73 17.35
CA ASP A 129 19.63 -3.32 17.45
C ASP A 129 19.65 -4.51 18.43
N ASP A 130 20.82 -5.16 18.62
CA ASP A 130 20.95 -6.29 19.55
C ASP A 130 20.67 -5.89 21.02
N GLY A 131 20.82 -4.60 21.34
CA GLY A 131 20.40 -4.00 22.62
C GLY A 131 18.90 -3.73 22.73
N ASN A 132 18.13 -4.11 21.71
CA ASN A 132 16.70 -3.88 21.56
C ASN A 132 16.31 -2.39 21.51
N LEU A 133 17.23 -1.52 21.09
CA LEU A 133 16.97 -0.11 20.85
C LEU A 133 16.37 0.07 19.46
N TYR A 134 15.13 0.56 19.43
CA TYR A 134 14.45 0.89 18.18
C TYR A 134 15.13 2.08 17.48
N PHE A 135 15.44 1.93 16.19
CA PHE A 135 16.14 2.97 15.43
C PHE A 135 15.49 3.33 14.09
N GLY A 136 14.39 2.66 13.70
CA GLY A 136 13.66 3.07 12.50
C GLY A 136 12.59 2.09 12.05
N GLN A 137 11.79 2.53 11.07
CA GLN A 137 10.80 1.68 10.41
C GLN A 137 10.70 2.03 8.92
N LEU A 138 10.24 1.05 8.13
CA LEU A 138 9.88 1.22 6.73
C LEU A 138 8.47 0.69 6.51
N VAL A 139 7.65 1.47 5.80
CA VAL A 139 6.27 1.12 5.45
C VAL A 139 6.19 0.94 3.96
N TYR A 140 5.68 -0.20 3.51
CA TYR A 140 5.55 -0.55 2.10
C TYR A 140 4.08 -0.69 1.70
N LYS A 141 3.77 -0.17 0.53
CA LYS A 141 2.49 -0.37 -0.17
C LYS A 141 2.77 -0.87 -1.58
N SER A 142 1.82 -1.56 -2.20
CA SER A 142 1.89 -1.88 -3.61
C SER A 142 1.99 -0.60 -4.46
N GLU A 143 2.76 -0.65 -5.55
CA GLU A 143 2.91 0.48 -6.47
C GLU A 143 1.57 0.99 -7.00
N LYS A 144 0.66 0.08 -7.35
CA LYS A 144 -0.68 0.42 -7.84
C LYS A 144 -1.47 1.24 -6.81
N LYS A 145 -1.51 0.78 -5.55
CA LYS A 145 -2.16 1.52 -4.46
C LYS A 145 -1.50 2.87 -4.20
N ARG A 146 -0.19 3.00 -4.40
CA ARG A 146 0.50 4.28 -4.30
C ARG A 146 0.08 5.24 -5.41
N VAL A 147 -0.02 4.76 -6.65
CA VAL A 147 -0.47 5.57 -7.79
C VAL A 147 -1.92 6.02 -7.59
N GLU A 148 -2.82 5.12 -7.19
CA GLU A 148 -4.21 5.47 -6.89
C GLU A 148 -4.33 6.51 -5.77
N GLN A 149 -3.53 6.38 -4.70
CA GLN A 149 -3.53 7.34 -3.61
C GLN A 149 -3.00 8.72 -4.07
N ASN A 150 -1.91 8.74 -4.83
CA ASN A 150 -1.36 9.99 -5.35
C ASN A 150 -2.32 10.69 -6.34
N GLN A 151 -3.06 9.92 -7.15
CA GLN A 151 -4.08 10.49 -8.04
C GLN A 151 -5.22 11.14 -7.25
N LYS A 152 -5.72 10.47 -6.21
CA LYS A 152 -6.73 11.05 -5.32
C LYS A 152 -6.24 12.31 -4.61
N GLU A 153 -5.02 12.28 -4.08
CA GLU A 153 -4.43 13.46 -3.43
C GLU A 153 -4.28 14.64 -4.41
N GLN A 154 -3.93 14.39 -5.68
CA GLN A 154 -3.89 15.43 -6.71
C GLN A 154 -5.27 15.95 -7.10
N GLU A 155 -6.27 15.06 -7.21
CA GLU A 155 -7.66 15.45 -7.48
C GLU A 155 -8.22 16.31 -6.34
N ASP A 156 -7.95 15.94 -5.09
CA ASP A 156 -8.35 16.70 -3.90
C ASP A 156 -7.66 18.06 -3.84
N GLU A 157 -6.33 18.12 -4.06
CA GLU A 157 -5.60 19.39 -4.11
C GLU A 157 -6.09 20.29 -5.24
N TYR A 158 -6.39 19.72 -6.40
CA TYR A 158 -6.98 20.44 -7.52
C TYR A 158 -8.39 20.96 -7.22
N ALA A 159 -9.23 20.14 -6.58
CA ALA A 159 -10.56 20.55 -6.14
C ALA A 159 -10.48 21.68 -5.10
N ASP A 160 -9.62 21.57 -4.10
CA ASP A 160 -9.39 22.60 -3.09
C ASP A 160 -8.89 23.92 -3.71
N ALA A 161 -8.00 23.83 -4.70
CA ALA A 161 -7.51 25.00 -5.43
C ALA A 161 -8.63 25.69 -6.24
N LEU A 162 -9.51 24.91 -6.88
CA LEU A 162 -10.69 25.43 -7.57
C LEU A 162 -11.67 26.10 -6.59
N PHE A 163 -11.93 25.47 -5.43
CA PHE A 163 -12.78 26.05 -4.40
C PHE A 163 -12.22 27.37 -3.87
N LYS A 164 -10.93 27.42 -3.51
CA LYS A 164 -10.30 28.68 -3.06
C LYS A 164 -10.37 29.78 -4.11
N ARG A 165 -10.07 29.47 -5.38
CA ARG A 165 -10.19 30.45 -6.46
C ARG A 165 -11.62 30.98 -6.59
N SER A 166 -12.64 30.12 -6.46
CA SER A 166 -14.04 30.56 -6.54
C SER A 166 -14.41 31.52 -5.41
N ILE A 167 -13.92 31.29 -4.19
CA ILE A 167 -14.12 32.19 -3.05
C ILE A 167 -13.39 33.52 -3.29
N GLU A 168 -12.12 33.48 -3.71
CA GLU A 168 -11.34 34.69 -4.01
C GLU A 168 -11.98 35.52 -5.14
N GLU A 169 -12.51 34.87 -6.17
CA GLU A 169 -13.23 35.55 -7.25
C GLU A 169 -14.50 36.24 -6.72
N GLU A 170 -15.30 35.59 -5.87
CA GLU A 170 -16.48 36.20 -5.26
C GLU A 170 -16.14 37.36 -4.30
N GLU A 171 -15.06 37.21 -3.52
CA GLU A 171 -14.58 38.24 -2.61
C GLU A 171 -14.01 39.45 -3.35
N ASN A 172 -13.34 39.24 -4.48
CA ASN A 172 -12.74 40.28 -5.32
C ASN A 172 -13.71 40.89 -6.35
N LYS A 173 -14.96 40.42 -6.43
CA LYS A 173 -16.00 41.08 -7.24
C LYS A 173 -16.18 42.51 -6.76
N THR A 174 -16.11 43.47 -7.68
CA THR A 174 -16.42 44.86 -7.34
C THR A 174 -17.92 44.99 -7.02
N TRP A 175 -18.28 46.00 -6.22
CA TRP A 175 -19.68 46.28 -5.89
C TRP A 175 -20.58 46.42 -7.13
N ARG A 176 -20.02 46.86 -8.27
CA ARG A 176 -20.72 46.96 -9.56
C ARG A 176 -21.00 45.59 -10.17
N ASP A 177 -20.07 44.65 -10.09
CA ASP A 177 -20.24 43.29 -10.62
C ASP A 177 -21.30 42.53 -9.82
N ARG A 178 -21.30 42.65 -8.49
CA ARG A 178 -22.34 42.05 -7.63
C ARG A 178 -23.73 42.59 -7.92
N ILE A 179 -23.84 43.89 -8.22
CA ILE A 179 -25.11 44.52 -8.58
C ILE A 179 -25.57 44.02 -9.96
N LYS A 180 -24.66 43.99 -10.94
CA LYS A 180 -24.97 43.49 -12.29
C LYS A 180 -25.43 42.03 -12.27
N ASP A 181 -24.77 41.16 -11.51
CA ASP A 181 -25.15 39.75 -11.34
C ASP A 181 -26.57 39.65 -10.76
N THR A 182 -26.85 40.37 -9.67
CA THR A 182 -28.20 40.42 -9.06
C THR A 182 -29.27 40.88 -10.04
N PHE A 183 -28.98 41.91 -10.86
CA PHE A 183 -29.91 42.39 -11.87
C PHE A 183 -30.09 41.41 -13.03
N GLN A 184 -29.03 40.72 -13.46
CA GLN A 184 -29.11 39.69 -14.49
C GLN A 184 -29.95 38.51 -14.02
N ASP A 185 -29.75 38.04 -12.79
CA ASP A 185 -30.52 36.92 -12.22
C ASP A 185 -31.99 37.29 -12.03
N ALA A 186 -32.29 38.49 -11.52
CA ALA A 186 -33.65 38.99 -11.41
C ALA A 186 -34.32 39.12 -12.80
N TRP A 187 -33.57 39.57 -13.81
CA TRP A 187 -34.05 39.67 -15.18
C TRP A 187 -34.29 38.31 -15.85
N TRP A 188 -33.42 37.33 -15.61
CA TRP A 188 -33.59 35.97 -16.11
C TRP A 188 -34.79 35.27 -15.48
N ASN A 189 -34.99 35.41 -14.16
CA ASN A 189 -36.19 34.90 -13.48
C ASN A 189 -37.47 35.59 -13.99
N PHE A 190 -37.43 36.90 -14.22
CA PHE A 190 -38.55 37.66 -14.77
C PHE A 190 -38.88 37.25 -16.22
N LYS A 191 -37.87 37.11 -17.08
CA LYS A 191 -38.07 36.64 -18.46
C LYS A 191 -38.53 35.18 -18.48
N GLY A 192 -38.05 34.34 -17.56
CA GLY A 192 -38.50 32.96 -17.40
C GLY A 192 -39.97 32.87 -16.97
N TRP A 193 -40.43 33.76 -16.10
CA TRP A 193 -41.83 33.88 -15.71
C TRP A 193 -42.72 34.40 -16.86
N TRP A 194 -42.22 35.31 -17.69
CA TRP A 194 -42.95 35.87 -18.84
C TRP A 194 -43.07 34.88 -20.01
N ASN A 195 -42.10 33.97 -20.18
CA ASN A 195 -42.12 32.93 -21.21
C ASN A 195 -42.80 31.61 -20.77
N SER A 196 -43.39 31.58 -19.56
CA SER A 196 -44.23 30.48 -19.05
C SER A 196 -45.72 30.81 -19.18
#